data_AF-A0A9E3CJ79-F1
#
_entry.id   AF-A0A9E3CJ79-F1
#
_cell.length_a   1.000
_cell.length_b   1.000
_cell.length_c   1.000
_cell.angle_alpha   90.00
_cell.angle_beta   90.00
_cell.angle_gamma   90.00
#
_symmetry.space_group_name_H-M   'P 1'
#
loop_
_entity.id
_entity.type
_entity.pdbx_description
1 polymer ?
#
loop_
_entity_poly.entity_id
_entity_poly.type
_entity_poly.pdbx_seq_one_letter_code
_entity_poly.pdbx_strand_id
1 'polypeptide(L)'
;MAVVRFGSWHCAQGALELLDWVHGVVVSAQGVTGVYRPTVDSLEVRSEAIPLWVIIVAVVFFPVGLLALLVKEHMVMLIRVPPNLSGGCDIFISGSGSNQLIEAVTYIYNQTKVPDPSSL
;
A
#
# COMPACT_ATOMS: atom_id res chain seq x y z
N MET A 1 -0.41 2.80 13.12
CA MET A 1 -0.16 3.36 11.79
C MET A 1 1.32 3.29 11.49
N ALA A 2 1.71 2.69 10.37
CA ALA A 2 3.08 2.71 9.88
C ALA A 2 3.12 3.48 8.56
N VAL A 3 4.06 4.42 8.46
CA VAL A 3 4.36 5.13 7.22
C VAL A 3 5.41 4.33 6.50
N VAL A 4 5.14 3.98 5.24
CA VAL A 4 6.07 3.19 4.45
C VAL A 4 6.50 3.99 3.25
N ARG A 5 7.81 4.18 3.15
CA ARG A 5 8.48 4.77 1.99
C ARG A 5 9.42 3.72 1.46
N PHE A 6 8.95 2.93 0.52
CA PHE A 6 9.88 2.18 -0.33
C PHE A 6 10.42 3.19 -1.34
N GLY A 7 11.74 3.29 -1.46
CA GLY A 7 12.37 4.12 -2.49
C GLY A 7 12.02 3.63 -3.90
N SER A 8 12.73 4.12 -4.91
CA SER A 8 12.67 3.53 -6.25
C SER A 8 13.51 2.25 -6.31
N TRP A 9 12.98 1.19 -6.92
CA TRP A 9 13.80 0.04 -7.33
C TRP A 9 13.43 -0.42 -8.72
N HIS A 10 14.39 -1.06 -9.38
CA HIS A 10 14.25 -1.53 -10.75
C HIS A 10 13.59 -2.91 -10.79
N CYS A 11 12.66 -3.09 -11.73
CA CYS A 11 12.05 -4.37 -12.03
C CYS A 11 12.22 -4.73 -13.53
N ALA A 12 12.41 -6.01 -13.80
CA ALA A 12 12.59 -6.53 -15.17
C ALA A 12 11.28 -6.74 -15.95
N GLN A 13 10.12 -6.50 -15.32
CA GLN A 13 8.79 -6.72 -15.89
C GLN A 13 8.28 -5.48 -16.62
N GLY A 14 7.34 -5.66 -17.55
CA GLY A 14 6.66 -4.55 -18.22
C GLY A 14 5.74 -3.77 -17.27
N ALA A 15 5.70 -2.44 -17.40
CA ALA A 15 5.05 -1.54 -16.45
C ALA A 15 3.58 -1.90 -16.22
N LEU A 16 2.84 -2.09 -17.32
CA LEU A 16 1.40 -2.38 -17.31
C LEU A 16 1.08 -3.74 -16.68
N GLU A 17 1.81 -4.80 -17.05
CA GLU A 17 1.58 -6.14 -16.50
C GLU A 17 1.85 -6.18 -15.00
N LEU A 18 2.95 -5.53 -14.58
CA LEU A 18 3.27 -5.38 -13.17
C LEU A 18 2.19 -4.57 -12.45
N LEU A 19 1.69 -3.49 -13.04
CA LEU A 19 0.66 -2.65 -12.46
C LEU A 19 -0.66 -3.39 -12.23
N ASP A 20 -1.05 -4.25 -13.18
CA ASP A 20 -2.25 -5.09 -13.09
C ASP A 20 -2.07 -6.22 -12.06
N TRP A 21 -0.88 -6.81 -11.97
CA TRP A 21 -0.57 -7.78 -10.91
C TRP A 21 -0.59 -7.12 -9.52
N VAL A 22 0.05 -5.96 -9.36
CA VAL A 22 0.03 -5.17 -8.12
C VAL A 22 -1.40 -4.81 -7.73
N HIS A 23 -2.24 -4.42 -8.69
CA HIS A 23 -3.66 -4.18 -8.45
C HIS A 23 -4.33 -5.41 -7.83
N GLY A 24 -4.12 -6.60 -8.41
CA GLY A 24 -4.69 -7.85 -7.89
C GLY A 24 -4.25 -8.18 -6.46
N VAL A 25 -2.95 -8.05 -6.17
CA VAL A 25 -2.40 -8.31 -4.82
C VAL A 25 -2.98 -7.32 -3.82
N VAL A 26 -3.02 -6.03 -4.16
CA VAL A 26 -3.48 -4.99 -3.23
C VAL A 26 -4.98 -5.07 -2.98
N VAL A 27 -5.80 -5.33 -4.01
CA VAL A 27 -7.26 -5.52 -3.82
C VAL A 27 -7.55 -6.72 -2.92
N SER A 28 -6.69 -7.73 -2.91
CA SER A 28 -6.84 -8.89 -2.02
C SER A 28 -6.43 -8.62 -0.56
N ALA A 29 -5.76 -7.49 -0.27
CA ALA A 29 -5.32 -7.15 1.06
C ALA A 29 -6.50 -6.66 1.93
N GLN A 30 -6.59 -7.20 3.15
CA GLN A 30 -7.61 -6.79 4.11
C GLN A 30 -7.43 -5.32 4.54
N GLY A 31 -8.56 -4.63 4.77
CA GLY A 31 -8.59 -3.21 5.13
C GLY A 31 -8.47 -2.24 3.95
N VAL A 32 -8.29 -2.75 2.72
CA VAL A 32 -8.40 -1.94 1.50
C VAL A 32 -9.87 -1.66 1.21
N THR A 33 -10.22 -0.38 1.08
CA THR A 33 -11.58 0.08 0.84
C THR A 33 -11.79 0.56 -0.59
N GLY A 34 -10.72 0.87 -1.30
CA GLY A 34 -10.77 1.19 -2.72
C GLY A 34 -9.39 1.27 -3.33
N VAL A 35 -9.33 0.92 -4.61
CA VAL A 35 -8.14 1.07 -5.44
C VAL A 35 -8.53 1.89 -6.66
N TYR A 36 -7.82 2.98 -6.87
CA TYR A 36 -8.06 3.96 -7.93
C TYR A 36 -6.83 4.03 -8.81
N ARG A 37 -7.01 4.20 -10.12
CA ARG A 37 -5.91 4.37 -11.08
C ARG A 37 -5.93 5.83 -11.56
N PRO A 38 -5.30 6.78 -10.84
CA PRO A 38 -5.34 8.20 -11.22
C PRO A 38 -4.53 8.49 -12.50
N THR A 39 -3.62 7.60 -12.89
CA THR A 39 -2.86 7.70 -14.15
C THR A 39 -2.60 6.30 -14.70
N VAL A 40 -2.22 6.19 -15.97
CA VAL A 40 -1.89 4.88 -16.60
C VAL A 40 -0.81 4.13 -15.83
N ASP A 41 0.12 4.85 -15.20
CA ASP A 41 1.28 4.30 -14.50
C ASP A 41 1.18 4.43 -12.96
N SER A 42 -0.01 4.67 -12.40
CA SER A 42 -0.16 4.86 -10.95
C SER A 42 -1.42 4.25 -10.36
N LEU A 43 -1.30 3.74 -9.13
CA LEU A 43 -2.41 3.34 -8.28
C LEU A 43 -2.43 4.19 -7.00
N GLU A 44 -3.62 4.61 -6.63
CA GLU A 44 -3.95 5.12 -5.31
C GLU A 44 -4.78 4.08 -4.58
N VAL A 45 -4.25 3.60 -3.47
CA VAL A 45 -4.84 2.58 -2.62
C VAL A 45 -5.35 3.28 -1.37
N ARG A 46 -6.66 3.19 -1.15
CA ARG A 46 -7.30 3.68 0.08
C ARG A 46 -7.53 2.52 1.02
N SER A 47 -7.16 2.73 2.27
CA SER A 47 -7.43 1.79 3.35
C SER A 47 -8.05 2.52 4.54
N GLU A 48 -8.85 1.80 5.30
CA GLU A 48 -9.43 2.29 6.55
C GLU A 48 -8.92 1.42 7.69
N ALA A 49 -8.58 2.04 8.82
CA ALA A 49 -8.33 1.32 10.05
C ALA A 49 -9.07 1.98 11.21
N ILE A 50 -9.43 1.16 12.19
CA ILE A 50 -9.93 1.63 13.47
C ILE A 50 -8.71 1.78 14.39
N PRO A 51 -8.41 2.99 14.89
CA PRO A 51 -7.29 3.16 15.80
C PRO A 51 -7.51 2.42 17.11
N LEU A 52 -6.45 1.86 17.67
CA LEU A 52 -6.54 1.06 18.91
C LEU A 52 -7.02 1.88 20.11
N TRP A 53 -6.71 3.18 20.17
CA TRP A 53 -7.19 4.06 21.23
C TRP A 53 -8.72 4.20 21.23
N VAL A 54 -9.36 4.16 20.06
CA VAL A 54 -10.83 4.20 19.93
C VAL A 54 -11.45 2.95 20.56
N ILE A 55 -10.84 1.78 20.37
CA ILE A 55 -11.28 0.53 21.00
C ILE A 55 -11.19 0.63 22.52
N ILE A 56 -10.08 1.17 23.03
CA ILE A 56 -9.88 1.39 24.48
C ILE A 56 -10.97 2.32 25.03
N VAL A 57 -11.22 3.46 24.37
CA VAL A 57 -12.27 4.40 24.77
C VAL A 57 -13.64 3.74 24.77
N ALA A 58 -13.94 2.92 23.76
CA ALA A 58 -15.21 2.21 23.64
C ALA A 58 -15.47 1.26 24.81
N VAL A 59 -14.43 0.54 25.26
CA VAL A 59 -14.51 -0.39 26.39
C VAL A 59 -14.65 0.35 27.73
N VAL A 60 -13.87 1.42 27.93
CA VAL A 60 -13.85 2.18 29.20
C VAL A 60 -15.17 2.94 29.43
N PHE A 61 -15.74 3.52 28.39
CA PHE A 61 -16.94 4.37 28.47
C PHE A 61 -18.24 3.65 28.06
N PHE A 62 -18.27 2.33 28.09
CA PHE A 62 -19.45 1.57 27.71
C PHE A 62 -20.67 1.96 28.58
N PRO A 63 -21.86 2.21 28.00
CA PRO A 63 -22.23 2.02 26.59
C PRO A 63 -22.00 3.22 25.67
N VAL A 64 -21.78 4.43 26.20
CA VAL A 64 -21.59 5.66 25.40
C VAL A 64 -20.37 5.56 24.49
N GLY A 65 -19.33 4.86 24.93
CA GLY A 65 -18.09 4.63 24.20
C GLY A 65 -18.27 3.88 22.87
N LEU A 66 -19.38 3.17 22.64
CA LEU A 66 -19.64 2.50 21.35
C LEU A 66 -19.65 3.50 20.17
N LEU A 67 -20.04 4.75 20.41
CA LEU A 67 -20.00 5.81 19.39
C LEU A 67 -18.57 6.09 18.90
N ALA A 68 -17.55 5.85 19.73
CA ALA A 68 -16.17 6.03 19.32
C ALA A 68 -15.78 5.07 18.19
N LEU A 69 -16.36 3.86 18.10
CA LEU A 69 -16.08 2.88 17.04
C LEU A 69 -16.49 3.36 15.64
N LEU A 70 -17.28 4.43 15.53
CA LEU A 70 -17.61 5.07 14.26
C LEU A 70 -16.43 5.88 13.71
N VAL A 71 -15.44 6.21 14.54
CA VAL A 71 -14.23 6.90 14.13
C VAL A 71 -13.35 5.93 13.34
N LYS A 72 -13.25 6.20 12.05
CA LYS A 72 -12.33 5.51 11.14
C LYS A 72 -11.22 6.46 10.72
N GLU A 73 -10.00 5.95 10.67
CA GLU A 73 -8.87 6.67 10.08
C GLU A 73 -8.73 6.26 8.62
N HIS A 74 -8.81 7.26 7.74
CA HIS A 74 -8.56 7.07 6.31
C HIS A 74 -7.07 7.16 6.03
N MET A 75 -6.53 6.17 5.33
CA MET A 75 -5.13 6.11 4.92
C MET A 75 -5.04 5.98 3.40
N VAL A 76 -4.05 6.64 2.83
CA VAL A 76 -3.83 6.66 1.38
C VAL A 76 -2.38 6.28 1.10
N MET A 77 -2.23 5.30 0.22
CA MET A 77 -0.94 4.85 -0.30
C MET A 77 -0.95 4.99 -1.82
N LEU A 78 0.13 5.57 -2.34
CA LEU A 78 0.29 5.85 -3.75
C LEU A 78 1.48 5.04 -4.29
N ILE A 79 1.19 4.22 -5.30
CA ILE A 79 2.12 3.35 -6.02
C ILE A 79 2.26 3.90 -7.44
N ARG A 80 3.48 4.21 -7.89
CA ARG A 80 3.75 4.59 -9.29
C ARG A 80 4.72 3.60 -9.91
N VAL A 81 4.51 3.26 -11.18
CA VAL A 81 5.36 2.36 -11.95
C VAL A 81 5.65 3.00 -13.32
N PRO A 82 6.44 4.09 -13.37
CA PRO A 82 6.87 4.64 -14.65
C PRO A 82 7.72 3.63 -15.45
N PRO A 83 7.55 3.58 -16.78
CA PRO A 83 8.41 2.79 -17.65
C PRO A 83 9.84 3.35 -17.62
N ASN A 84 10.83 2.46 -17.53
CA ASN A 84 12.23 2.84 -17.55
C ASN A 84 12.77 2.78 -19.00
N LEU A 85 13.56 3.79 -19.36
CA LEU A 85 14.18 3.95 -20.69
C LEU A 85 15.15 2.79 -21.03
N SER A 86 15.64 2.07 -20.03
CA SER A 86 16.65 1.00 -20.17
C SER A 86 16.10 -0.42 -20.30
N GLY A 87 14.77 -0.60 -20.41
CA GLY A 87 14.15 -1.93 -20.60
C GLY A 87 13.67 -2.59 -19.29
N GLY A 88 13.04 -1.81 -18.42
CA GLY A 88 12.42 -2.27 -17.16
C GLY A 88 11.44 -1.23 -16.64
N CYS A 89 11.12 -1.25 -15.34
CA CYS A 89 10.31 -0.19 -14.71
C CYS A 89 10.86 0.18 -13.34
N ASP A 90 10.52 1.38 -12.88
CA ASP A 90 10.86 1.83 -11.53
C ASP A 90 9.59 1.90 -10.69
N ILE A 91 9.57 1.27 -9.52
CA ILE A 91 8.40 1.27 -8.63
C ILE A 91 8.62 2.30 -7.51
N PHE A 92 7.67 3.22 -7.32
CA PHE A 92 7.67 4.21 -6.26
C PHE A 92 6.48 3.98 -5.35
N ILE A 93 6.71 3.81 -4.05
CA ILE A 93 5.61 3.62 -3.09
C ILE A 93 5.73 4.63 -1.96
N SER A 94 4.67 5.41 -1.78
CA SER A 94 4.62 6.48 -0.78
C SER A 94 3.26 6.52 -0.11
N GLY A 95 3.25 6.73 1.21
CA GLY A 95 2.03 6.99 1.96
C GLY A 95 1.94 6.15 3.22
N SER A 96 0.71 5.96 3.70
CA SER A 96 0.39 5.14 4.85
C SER A 96 -0.70 4.15 4.51
N GLY A 97 -0.69 3.01 5.20
CA GLY A 97 -1.64 1.94 4.98
C GLY A 97 -1.90 1.15 6.25
N SER A 98 -2.93 0.30 6.20
CA SER A 98 -3.09 -0.77 7.19
C SER A 98 -1.85 -1.68 7.22
N ASN A 99 -1.60 -2.35 8.34
CA ASN A 99 -0.46 -3.28 8.45
C ASN A 99 -0.50 -4.36 7.34
N GLN A 100 -1.70 -4.82 6.99
CA GLN A 100 -1.90 -5.83 5.94
C GLN A 100 -1.59 -5.28 4.54
N LEU A 101 -1.93 -4.02 4.26
CA LEU A 101 -1.51 -3.36 3.02
C LEU A 101 0.02 -3.25 2.95
N ILE A 102 0.66 -2.93 4.07
CA ILE A 102 2.12 -2.84 4.15
C ILE A 102 2.77 -4.20 3.92
N GLU A 103 2.23 -5.28 4.48
CA GLU A 103 2.70 -6.65 4.22
C GLU A 103 2.56 -7.03 2.75
N ALA A 104 1.41 -6.73 2.13
CA ALA A 104 1.18 -6.98 0.71
C ALA A 104 2.18 -6.21 -0.17
N VAL A 105 2.47 -4.96 0.18
CA VAL A 105 3.45 -4.14 -0.52
C VAL A 105 4.88 -4.62 -0.29
N THR A 106 5.21 -5.07 0.91
CA THR A 106 6.51 -5.67 1.23
C THR A 106 6.73 -6.97 0.44
N TYR A 107 5.67 -7.75 0.28
CA TYR A 107 5.67 -8.93 -0.58
C TYR A 107 5.93 -8.56 -2.05
N ILE A 108 5.25 -7.53 -2.57
CA ILE A 108 5.51 -6.98 -3.91
C ILE A 108 6.98 -6.56 -4.06
N TYR A 109 7.51 -5.82 -3.09
CA TYR A 109 8.91 -5.39 -3.08
C TYR A 109 9.88 -6.58 -3.18
N ASN A 110 9.69 -7.59 -2.33
CA ASN A 110 10.57 -8.76 -2.29
C ASN A 110 10.50 -9.62 -3.56
N GLN A 111 9.36 -9.65 -4.25
CA GLN A 111 9.19 -10.40 -5.51
C GLN A 111 9.75 -9.66 -6.72
N THR A 112 9.71 -8.33 -6.72
CA THR A 112 10.02 -7.50 -7.90
C THR A 112 11.42 -6.89 -7.86
N LYS A 113 12.07 -6.88 -6.70
CA LYS A 113 13.42 -6.34 -6.55
C LYS A 113 14.43 -7.20 -7.30
N VAL A 114 14.99 -6.65 -8.37
CA VAL A 114 16.20 -7.20 -9.00
C VAL A 114 17.39 -6.94 -8.06
N PRO A 115 18.23 -7.93 -7.73
CA PRO A 115 19.45 -7.68 -6.96
C PRO A 115 20.36 -6.74 -7.75
N ASP A 116 20.82 -5.68 -7.08
CA ASP A 116 21.76 -4.73 -7.69
C ASP A 116 23.02 -5.48 -8.16
N PRO A 117 23.41 -5.39 -9.44
CA PRO A 117 24.60 -6.07 -9.94
C PRO A 117 25.91 -5.54 -9.34
N SER A 118 25.85 -4.44 -8.58
CA SER A 118 26.98 -3.83 -7.88
C SER A 118 27.27 -4.43 -6.49
N SER A 119 26.50 -5.43 -6.04
CA SER A 119 26.74 -6.13 -4.77
C SER A 119 27.48 -7.48 -4.93
N LEU A 120 28.14 -7.69 -6.07
CA LEU A 120 29.01 -8.86 -6.37
C LEU A 120 30.45 -8.40 -6.60
#